data_AF-A0A7W9SH24-F1
#
_entry.id   AF-A0A7W9SH24-F1
#
_cell.length_a   1.000
_cell.length_b   1.000
_cell.length_c   1.000
_cell.angle_alpha   90.00
_cell.angle_beta   90.00
_cell.angle_gamma   90.00
#
_symmetry.space_group_name_H-M   'P 1'
#
loop_
_entity.id
_entity.type
_entity.pdbx_description
1 polymer ?
#
loop_
_entity_poly.entity_id
_entity_poly.type
_entity_poly.pdbx_seq_one_letter_code
_entity_poly.pdbx_strand_id
1 'polypeptide(L)'
;MKMLWYGDALSFKRRGIAMTGMVYRHEPMGALPVGHYSLMNLENLNIREEESNNYDLMLHIYPSKGMDYAVLTDEDRSILDDVIKKFKDYKAKDIIEYMHGETAYTKTKAGEMIPFSLAKDIREF
;
A
#
# COMPACT_ATOMS: atom_id res chain seq x y z
N MET A 1 -1.48 4.95 -1.90
CA MET A 1 -2.17 3.71 -1.44
C MET A 1 -1.36 2.42 -1.59
N LYS A 2 -0.33 2.32 -2.46
CA LYS A 2 0.54 1.14 -2.57
C LYS A 2 1.18 0.65 -1.26
N MET A 3 1.38 1.55 -0.30
CA MET A 3 1.91 1.17 1.02
C MET A 3 1.04 0.15 1.75
N LEU A 4 -0.26 0.13 1.49
CA LEU A 4 -1.17 -0.85 2.07
C LEU A 4 -0.83 -2.28 1.59
N TRP A 5 -0.51 -2.45 0.30
CA TRP A 5 -0.04 -3.73 -0.24
C TRP A 5 1.19 -4.22 0.50
N TYR A 6 2.20 -3.36 0.70
CA TYR A 6 3.43 -3.76 1.37
C TYR A 6 3.22 -4.07 2.86
N GLY A 7 2.33 -3.36 3.54
CA GLY A 7 1.93 -3.68 4.91
C GLY A 7 1.32 -5.08 5.00
N ASP A 8 0.33 -5.38 4.15
CA ASP A 8 -0.30 -6.70 4.11
C ASP A 8 0.64 -7.81 3.66
N ALA A 9 1.44 -7.57 2.65
CA ALA A 9 2.28 -8.58 2.05
C ALA A 9 3.48 -8.93 2.93
N LEU A 10 4.08 -7.95 3.61
CA LEU A 10 5.15 -8.20 4.58
C LEU A 10 4.60 -8.87 5.85
N SER A 11 3.40 -8.48 6.29
CA SER A 11 2.68 -9.18 7.35
C SER A 11 2.47 -10.65 7.00
N PHE A 12 1.96 -10.92 5.79
CA PHE A 12 1.75 -12.29 5.33
C PHE A 12 3.05 -13.09 5.22
N LYS A 13 4.14 -12.50 4.69
CA LYS A 13 5.45 -13.14 4.61
C LYS A 13 6.02 -13.51 5.98
N ARG A 14 5.82 -12.67 7.01
CA ARG A 14 6.38 -12.89 8.36
C ARG A 14 5.55 -13.82 9.22
N ARG A 15 4.23 -13.68 9.21
CA ARG A 15 3.32 -14.36 10.15
C ARG A 15 2.19 -15.15 9.51
N GLY A 16 2.11 -15.20 8.17
CA GLY A 16 1.10 -15.97 7.44
C GLY A 16 -0.30 -15.35 7.44
N ILE A 17 -0.48 -14.14 7.95
CA ILE A 17 -1.74 -13.39 7.93
C ILE A 17 -1.53 -11.96 7.41
N ALA A 18 -2.52 -11.44 6.67
CA ALA A 18 -2.55 -10.03 6.28
C ALA A 18 -2.86 -9.12 7.48
N MET A 19 -2.51 -7.84 7.41
CA MET A 19 -2.80 -6.87 8.46
C MET A 19 -4.22 -6.31 8.35
N THR A 20 -4.63 -5.96 7.14
CA THR A 20 -5.94 -5.34 6.85
C THR A 20 -6.89 -6.32 6.14
N GLY A 21 -6.37 -7.38 5.52
CA GLY A 21 -7.16 -8.34 4.76
C GLY A 21 -7.74 -7.79 3.45
N MET A 22 -7.23 -6.67 2.94
CA MET A 22 -7.72 -6.11 1.69
C MET A 22 -7.38 -6.99 0.49
N VAL A 23 -8.22 -6.89 -0.54
CA VAL A 23 -7.96 -7.55 -1.83
C VAL A 23 -7.42 -6.52 -2.81
N TYR A 24 -6.40 -6.91 -3.57
CA TYR A 24 -5.65 -6.03 -4.45
C TYR A 24 -5.88 -6.39 -5.91
N ARG A 25 -5.92 -5.36 -6.76
CA ARG A 25 -6.03 -5.48 -8.21
C ARG A 25 -4.77 -4.93 -8.87
N HIS A 26 -4.38 -5.57 -9.96
CA HIS A 26 -3.32 -5.08 -10.83
C HIS A 26 -3.81 -3.81 -11.56
N GLU A 27 -3.23 -2.66 -11.21
CA GLU A 27 -3.53 -1.36 -11.81
C GLU A 27 -2.29 -0.75 -12.45
N PRO A 28 -2.43 0.20 -13.41
CA PRO A 28 -1.27 0.81 -14.08
C PRO A 28 -0.22 1.39 -13.12
N MET A 29 -0.66 1.88 -11.95
CA MET A 29 0.21 2.46 -10.94
C MET A 29 0.72 1.46 -9.89
N GLY A 30 0.43 0.17 -10.00
CA GLY A 30 0.83 -0.89 -9.06
C GLY A 30 -0.33 -1.73 -8.52
N ALA A 31 -0.09 -2.50 -7.45
CA ALA A 31 -1.17 -3.16 -6.72
C ALA A 31 -1.95 -2.13 -5.89
N LEU A 32 -3.25 -1.98 -6.18
CA LEU A 32 -4.15 -1.08 -5.43
C LEU A 32 -5.28 -1.89 -4.80
N PRO A 33 -5.76 -1.51 -3.60
CA PRO A 33 -6.96 -2.12 -3.04
C PRO A 33 -8.15 -1.99 -3.99
N VAL A 34 -8.98 -3.03 -4.05
CA VAL A 34 -10.30 -2.93 -4.69
C VAL A 34 -11.12 -1.89 -3.95
N GLY A 35 -11.68 -0.94 -4.70
CA GLY A 35 -12.41 0.19 -4.10
C GLY A 35 -11.51 1.29 -3.53
N HIS A 36 -10.25 1.41 -3.98
CA HIS A 36 -9.32 2.45 -3.50
C HIS A 36 -9.88 3.88 -3.59
N TYR A 37 -10.76 4.20 -4.55
CA TYR A 37 -11.48 5.48 -4.57
C TYR A 37 -12.43 5.64 -3.37
N SER A 38 -13.19 4.60 -3.03
CA SER A 38 -14.10 4.61 -1.89
C SER A 38 -13.35 4.72 -0.56
N LEU A 39 -12.14 4.19 -0.46
CA LEU A 39 -11.29 4.37 0.71
C LEU A 39 -10.93 5.83 0.97
N MET A 40 -10.89 6.67 -0.07
CA MET A 40 -10.67 8.12 0.09
C MET A 40 -11.90 8.85 0.65
N ASN A 41 -13.06 8.20 0.72
CA ASN A 41 -14.28 8.77 1.28
C ASN A 41 -14.54 8.30 2.72
N LEU A 42 -13.59 7.60 3.36
CA LEU A 42 -13.74 7.19 4.75
C LEU A 42 -13.76 8.42 5.68
N GLU A 43 -14.67 8.39 6.65
CA GLU A 43 -14.75 9.43 7.67
C GLU A 43 -13.43 9.51 8.48
N ASN A 44 -13.08 10.72 8.90
CA ASN A 44 -11.90 11.02 9.71
C ASN A 44 -10.53 10.85 9.02
N LEU A 45 -10.48 10.64 7.70
CA LEU A 45 -9.24 10.79 6.94
C LEU A 45 -8.91 12.26 6.72
N ASN A 46 -7.67 12.64 7.05
CA ASN A 46 -7.14 13.96 6.71
C ASN A 46 -6.59 13.92 5.29
N ILE A 47 -7.44 14.24 4.31
CA ILE A 47 -7.10 14.23 2.89
C ILE A 47 -7.02 15.66 2.38
N ARG A 48 -6.03 15.94 1.53
CA ARG A 48 -5.91 17.20 0.80
C ARG A 48 -5.83 16.94 -0.68
N GLU A 49 -6.52 17.78 -1.44
CA GLU A 49 -6.36 17.87 -2.88
C GLU A 49 -5.17 18.77 -3.18
N GLU A 50 -4.25 18.28 -4.00
CA GLU A 50 -3.04 19.00 -4.41
C GLU A 50 -2.90 18.96 -5.92
N GLU A 51 -2.57 20.11 -6.50
CA GLU A 51 -2.22 20.21 -7.91
C GLU A 51 -0.91 19.46 -8.18
N SER A 52 -0.92 18.62 -9.19
CA SER A 52 0.26 17.91 -9.66
C SER A 52 0.64 18.41 -11.04
N ASN A 53 1.92 18.71 -11.24
CA ASN A 53 2.44 19.11 -12.55
C ASN A 53 2.20 18.06 -13.66
N ASN A 54 1.93 16.80 -13.29
CA ASN A 54 1.74 15.67 -14.21
C ASN A 54 0.33 15.03 -14.14
N TYR A 55 -0.52 15.46 -13.20
CA TYR A 55 -1.84 14.88 -12.97
C TYR A 55 -2.80 16.01 -12.58
N ASP A 56 -3.99 16.07 -13.17
CA ASP A 56 -4.94 17.18 -12.95
C ASP A 56 -5.26 17.41 -11.46
N LEU A 57 -5.31 16.34 -10.64
CA LEU A 57 -5.51 16.43 -9.20
C LEU A 57 -4.92 15.21 -8.49
N MET A 58 -4.19 15.39 -7.38
CA MET A 58 -3.73 14.31 -6.50
C MET A 58 -4.33 14.43 -5.11
N LEU A 59 -4.75 13.30 -4.55
CA LEU A 59 -5.23 13.20 -3.17
C LEU A 59 -4.10 12.72 -2.26
N HIS A 60 -3.70 13.54 -1.29
CA HIS A 60 -2.71 13.19 -0.27
C HIS A 60 -3.35 12.96 1.08
N ILE A 61 -2.99 11.83 1.71
CA ILE A 61 -3.40 11.48 3.07
C ILE A 61 -2.33 11.97 4.03
N TYR A 62 -2.72 12.83 4.96
CA TYR A 62 -1.87 13.36 6.02
C TYR A 62 -2.16 12.68 7.36
N PRO A 63 -1.18 12.67 8.29
CA PRO A 63 -1.46 12.27 9.66
C PRO A 63 -2.55 13.16 10.29
N SER A 64 -3.49 12.55 10.99
CA SER A 64 -4.46 13.28 11.82
C SER A 64 -3.88 13.53 13.20
N LYS A 65 -4.05 14.74 13.73
CA LYS A 65 -3.57 15.09 15.07
C LYS A 65 -4.32 14.26 16.12
N GLY A 66 -3.58 13.63 17.04
CA GLY A 66 -4.17 12.83 18.12
C GLY A 66 -4.78 11.51 17.66
N MET A 67 -4.39 11.00 16.48
CA MET A 67 -4.82 9.67 16.03
C MET A 67 -4.44 8.61 17.07
N ASP A 68 -5.41 7.77 17.43
CA ASP A 68 -5.18 6.62 18.29
C ASP A 68 -4.70 5.42 17.46
N TYR A 69 -3.54 4.90 17.83
CA TYR A 69 -2.94 3.74 17.19
C TYR A 69 -3.02 2.49 18.07
N ALA A 70 -3.74 2.50 19.19
CA ALA A 70 -3.79 1.40 20.15
C ALA A 70 -4.29 0.07 19.56
N VAL A 71 -5.01 0.10 18.43
CA VAL A 71 -5.42 -1.09 17.68
C VAL A 71 -4.24 -1.86 17.07
N LEU A 72 -3.11 -1.19 16.82
CA LEU A 72 -1.92 -1.80 16.26
C LEU A 72 -1.07 -2.46 17.35
N THR A 73 -0.82 -3.76 17.19
CA THR A 73 0.10 -4.51 18.04
C THR A 73 1.55 -4.08 17.81
N ASP A 74 2.46 -4.46 18.71
CA ASP A 74 3.89 -4.19 18.53
C ASP A 74 4.46 -4.85 17.25
N GLU A 75 3.94 -6.02 16.88
CA GLU A 75 4.31 -6.70 15.64
C GLU A 75 3.79 -5.93 14.41
N ASP A 76 2.55 -5.44 14.44
CA ASP A 76 2.01 -4.61 13.36
C ASP A 76 2.86 -3.34 13.17
N ARG A 77 3.23 -2.69 14.28
CA ARG A 77 4.10 -1.50 14.25
C ARG A 77 5.46 -1.82 13.66
N SER A 78 6.09 -2.93 14.07
CA SER A 78 7.39 -3.34 13.52
C SER A 78 7.33 -3.60 12.01
N ILE A 79 6.26 -4.22 11.51
CA ILE A 79 6.04 -4.42 10.07
C ILE A 79 5.90 -3.07 9.36
N LEU A 80 5.07 -2.15 9.89
CA LEU A 80 4.87 -0.83 9.30
C LEU A 80 6.15 0.01 9.32
N ASP A 81 6.93 -0.06 10.39
CA ASP A 81 8.22 0.64 10.51
C ASP A 81 9.23 0.17 9.46
N ASP A 82 9.28 -1.13 9.15
CA ASP A 82 10.13 -1.65 8.09
C ASP A 82 9.66 -1.19 6.69
N VAL A 83 8.35 -1.15 6.46
CA VAL A 83 7.79 -0.58 5.22
C VAL A 83 8.15 0.91 5.09
N ILE A 84 7.99 1.69 6.17
CA ILE A 84 8.35 3.10 6.20
C ILE A 84 9.85 3.26 5.94
N LYS A 85 10.70 2.52 6.65
CA LYS A 85 12.15 2.57 6.51
C LYS A 85 12.59 2.23 5.09
N LYS A 86 11.93 1.29 4.43
CA LYS A 86 12.22 0.90 3.05
C LYS A 86 11.95 2.04 2.06
N PHE A 87 10.80 2.69 2.20
CA PHE A 87 10.29 3.63 1.19
C PHE A 87 10.44 5.12 1.56
N LYS A 88 11.00 5.45 2.74
CA LYS A 88 11.12 6.85 3.22
C LYS A 88 11.81 7.80 2.24
N ASP A 89 12.78 7.29 1.47
CA ASP A 89 13.58 8.09 0.53
C ASP A 89 13.08 7.94 -0.91
N TYR A 90 12.02 7.15 -1.14
CA TYR A 90 11.49 6.87 -2.47
C TYR A 90 10.49 7.94 -2.88
N LYS A 91 10.56 8.36 -4.14
CA LYS A 91 9.51 9.16 -4.78
C LYS A 91 8.42 8.25 -5.33
N ALA A 92 7.29 8.85 -5.69
CA ALA A 92 6.14 8.11 -6.25
C ALA A 92 6.52 7.22 -7.43
N LYS A 93 7.39 7.70 -8.33
CA LYS A 93 7.89 6.94 -9.49
C LYS A 93 8.72 5.72 -9.06
N ASP A 94 9.60 5.88 -8.08
CA ASP A 94 10.46 4.79 -7.59
C ASP A 94 9.62 3.66 -6.97
N ILE A 95 8.55 4.01 -6.26
CA ILE A 95 7.60 3.03 -5.69
C ILE A 95 6.82 2.30 -6.80
N ILE A 96 6.42 3.01 -7.86
CA ILE A 96 5.74 2.40 -9.02
C ILE A 96 6.68 1.39 -9.69
N GLU A 97 7.90 1.81 -10.00
CA GLU A 97 8.90 0.96 -10.64
C GLU A 97 9.26 -0.26 -9.77
N TYR A 98 9.40 -0.06 -8.45
CA TYR A 98 9.64 -1.15 -7.52
C TYR A 98 8.49 -2.17 -7.53
N MET A 99 7.24 -1.69 -7.47
CA MET A 99 6.04 -2.53 -7.54
C MET A 99 5.92 -3.28 -8.88
N HIS A 100 6.32 -2.65 -10.00
CA HIS A 100 6.30 -3.29 -11.31
C HIS A 100 7.29 -4.45 -11.42
N GLY A 101 8.32 -4.47 -10.57
CA GLY A 101 9.24 -5.59 -10.43
C GLY A 101 8.78 -6.70 -9.46
N GLU A 102 7.66 -6.52 -8.76
CA GLU A 102 7.15 -7.54 -7.83
C GLU A 102 6.55 -8.75 -8.56
N THR A 103 6.69 -9.94 -7.96
CA THR A 103 6.07 -11.17 -8.46
C THR A 103 4.55 -11.00 -8.65
N ALA A 104 3.90 -10.32 -7.70
CA ALA A 104 2.47 -10.02 -7.76
C ALA A 104 2.07 -9.23 -9.01
N TYR A 105 2.91 -8.29 -9.45
CA TYR A 105 2.63 -7.47 -10.63
C TYR A 105 2.99 -8.19 -11.92
N THR A 106 4.14 -8.85 -11.97
CA THR A 106 4.65 -9.54 -13.17
C THR A 106 3.87 -10.82 -13.52
N LYS A 107 3.17 -11.43 -12.56
CA LYS A 107 2.38 -12.67 -12.75
C LYS A 107 0.88 -12.43 -12.93
N THR A 108 0.42 -11.20 -12.90
CA THR A 108 -0.98 -10.84 -13.14
C THR A 108 -1.11 -9.89 -14.32
N LYS A 109 -2.30 -9.82 -14.92
CA LYS A 109 -2.61 -8.89 -16.01
C LYS A 109 -3.37 -7.68 -15.49
N ALA A 110 -3.38 -6.60 -16.26
CA ALA A 110 -4.15 -5.40 -15.97
C ALA A 110 -5.63 -5.74 -15.66
N GLY A 111 -6.12 -5.24 -14.51
CA GLY A 111 -7.48 -5.48 -14.02
C GLY A 111 -7.69 -6.81 -13.30
N GLU A 112 -6.72 -7.74 -13.32
CA GLU A 112 -6.84 -9.00 -12.59
C GLU A 112 -6.68 -8.79 -11.08
N MET A 113 -7.45 -9.57 -10.33
CA MET A 113 -7.27 -9.70 -8.88
C MET A 113 -5.94 -10.41 -8.62
N ILE A 114 -5.11 -9.83 -7.76
CA ILE A 114 -3.81 -10.40 -7.40
C ILE A 114 -4.05 -11.55 -6.42
N PRO A 115 -3.70 -12.80 -6.76
CA PRO A 115 -3.76 -13.90 -5.81
C PRO A 115 -2.85 -13.60 -4.62
N PHE A 116 -3.41 -13.55 -3.42
CA PHE A 116 -2.66 -13.16 -2.24
C PHE A 116 -1.55 -14.16 -1.88
N SER A 117 -1.60 -15.38 -2.41
CA SER A 117 -0.49 -16.34 -2.33
C SER A 117 0.81 -15.82 -2.94
N LEU A 118 0.78 -14.84 -3.85
CA LEU A 118 1.97 -14.19 -4.41
C LEU A 118 2.61 -13.19 -3.45
N ALA A 119 1.92 -12.77 -2.38
CA ALA A 119 2.43 -11.84 -1.38
C ALA A 119 3.62 -12.40 -0.58
N LYS A 120 3.76 -13.73 -0.49
CA LYS A 120 4.92 -14.37 0.15
C LYS A 120 6.24 -14.13 -0.61
N ASP A 121 6.13 -13.89 -1.92
CA ASP A 121 7.25 -13.72 -2.85
C ASP A 121 7.62 -12.25 -3.03
N ILE A 122 7.25 -11.39 -2.06
CA ILE A 122 7.65 -9.98 -2.06
C ILE A 122 9.16 -9.85 -1.96
N ARG A 123 9.68 -8.82 -2.61
CA ARG A 123 11.10 -8.46 -2.55
C ARG A 123 11.52 -8.08 -1.12
N GLU A 124 12.84 -8.12 -0.88
CA GLU A 124 13.43 -7.91 0.44
C GLU A 124 13.30 -6.45 0.94
N PHE A 125 13.11 -6.30 2.26
CA PHE A 125 12.90 -5.04 2.99
C PHE A 125 14.15 -4.61 3.75
#